data_AF-A0A6A2ZFK8-F1
#
_entry.id   AF-A0A6A2ZFK8-F1
#
_cell.length_a   1.000
_cell.length_b   1.000
_cell.length_c   1.000
_cell.angle_alpha   90.00
_cell.angle_beta   90.00
_cell.angle_gamma   90.00
#
_symmetry.space_group_name_H-M   'P 1'
#
loop_
_entity.id
_entity.type
_entity.pdbx_description
1 polymer ?
#
loop_
_entity_poly.entity_id
_entity_poly.type
_entity_poly.pdbx_seq_one_letter_code
_entity_poly.pdbx_strand_id
1 'polypeptide(L)'
;MTCCKRSLSGKQLSNPTTAALRLFFHDCFVNGCDASLLIASSPFNKSELDADSNMLVAGIVSCADILAVSARDLVVMVGDPAMSAFNDVYTPGKFDNMYYKNLQRGLGLLSSDQAMVTDPRTKPFVDRYAANQKAFFDMFAHSMLKLSVYKVQENINGDVRRRCDQFNTVQI
;
A
#
# COMPACT_ATOMS: atom_id res chain seq x y z
N MET A 1 -1.34 10.84 -14.39
CA MET A 1 -0.48 10.70 -13.18
C MET A 1 -0.50 11.92 -12.26
N THR A 2 -0.57 13.17 -12.75
CA THR A 2 -0.53 14.38 -11.89
C THR A 2 -1.74 14.55 -10.98
N CYS A 3 -2.91 14.00 -11.36
CA CYS A 3 -4.16 14.13 -10.60
C CYS A 3 -4.12 13.41 -9.22
N CYS A 4 -3.73 12.13 -9.16
CA CYS A 4 -3.62 11.38 -7.91
C CYS A 4 -2.64 12.01 -6.92
N LYS A 5 -1.45 12.43 -7.39
CA LYS A 5 -0.44 13.10 -6.55
C LYS A 5 -0.99 14.33 -5.82
N ARG A 6 -1.83 15.13 -6.51
CA ARG A 6 -2.43 16.35 -5.95
C ARG A 6 -3.53 16.04 -4.93
N SER A 7 -4.32 14.98 -5.15
CA SER A 7 -5.36 14.55 -4.22
C SER A 7 -4.80 13.89 -2.95
N LEU A 8 -3.65 13.21 -3.04
CA LEU A 8 -3.00 12.56 -1.91
C LEU A 8 -2.35 13.55 -0.94
N SER A 9 -1.66 14.58 -1.46
CA SER A 9 -1.08 15.64 -0.62
C SER A 9 -2.11 16.40 0.23
N GLY A 10 -3.37 16.49 -0.21
CA GLY A 10 -4.44 17.16 0.53
C GLY A 10 -5.14 16.31 1.60
N LYS A 11 -5.12 14.96 1.47
CA LYS A 11 -5.82 14.02 2.38
C LYS A 11 -4.88 13.26 3.32
N GLN A 12 -3.58 13.26 3.07
CA GLN A 12 -2.57 12.62 3.93
C GLN A 12 -2.32 13.32 5.28
N LEU A 13 -2.92 14.49 5.52
CA LEU A 13 -2.70 15.25 6.75
C LEU A 13 -3.49 14.72 7.96
N SER A 14 -4.49 13.84 7.76
CA SER A 14 -5.40 13.39 8.83
C SER A 14 -5.42 11.89 9.13
N ASN A 15 -4.73 11.03 8.37
CA ASN A 15 -4.64 9.59 8.68
C ASN A 15 -3.35 8.96 8.09
N PRO A 16 -2.67 8.07 8.85
CA PRO A 16 -1.23 7.90 8.80
C PRO A 16 -0.72 7.19 7.54
N THR A 17 0.46 7.63 7.14
CA THR A 17 1.13 7.36 5.86
C THR A 17 1.77 5.97 5.71
N THR A 18 1.59 5.07 6.68
CA THR A 18 1.90 3.62 6.52
C THR A 18 0.65 2.82 6.15
N ALA A 19 -0.54 3.42 6.30
CA ALA A 19 -1.81 2.75 6.12
C ALA A 19 -2.06 2.33 4.66
N ALA A 20 -1.72 3.16 3.67
CA ALA A 20 -2.02 2.82 2.27
C ALA A 20 -1.14 1.69 1.71
N LEU A 21 0.15 1.63 2.06
CA LEU A 21 1.00 0.51 1.69
C LEU A 21 0.50 -0.79 2.34
N ARG A 22 0.19 -0.73 3.65
CA ARG A 22 -0.37 -1.88 4.39
C ARG A 22 -1.73 -2.30 3.85
N LEU A 23 -2.60 -1.35 3.52
CA LEU A 23 -3.94 -1.60 2.98
C LEU A 23 -3.86 -2.25 1.60
N PHE A 24 -2.94 -1.79 0.74
CA PHE A 24 -2.67 -2.42 -0.55
C PHE A 24 -2.19 -3.87 -0.40
N PHE A 25 -1.27 -4.14 0.53
CA PHE A 25 -0.87 -5.52 0.83
C PHE A 25 -2.03 -6.38 1.33
N HIS A 26 -2.86 -5.86 2.23
CA HIS A 26 -4.02 -6.58 2.74
C HIS A 26 -5.05 -6.86 1.63
N ASP A 27 -5.28 -5.90 0.72
CA ASP A 27 -6.22 -6.05 -0.39
C ASP A 27 -5.74 -7.17 -1.32
N CYS A 28 -4.52 -7.04 -1.84
CA CYS A 28 -3.96 -8.00 -2.77
C CYS A 28 -3.78 -9.42 -2.20
N PHE A 29 -3.56 -9.57 -0.90
CA PHE A 29 -3.40 -10.90 -0.28
C PHE A 29 -4.75 -11.59 -0.02
N VAL A 30 -5.82 -10.81 0.17
CA VAL A 30 -7.18 -11.32 0.39
C VAL A 30 -7.88 -11.40 -0.96
N ASN A 31 -7.81 -12.57 -1.60
CA ASN A 31 -8.47 -12.91 -2.87
C ASN A 31 -8.03 -12.15 -4.13
N GLY A 32 -7.22 -11.09 -4.05
CA GLY A 32 -6.62 -10.42 -5.20
C GLY A 32 -6.68 -8.90 -5.08
N CYS A 33 -5.98 -8.17 -5.96
CA CYS A 33 -6.01 -6.70 -5.94
C CYS A 33 -7.29 -6.16 -6.60
N ASP A 34 -8.43 -6.23 -5.91
CA ASP A 34 -9.75 -5.82 -6.42
C ASP A 34 -10.40 -4.67 -5.61
N ALA A 35 -9.68 -4.13 -4.63
CA ALA A 35 -10.15 -3.12 -3.70
C ALA A 35 -11.37 -3.55 -2.87
N SER A 36 -11.60 -4.85 -2.69
CA SER A 36 -12.71 -5.39 -1.88
C SER A 36 -12.64 -4.93 -0.42
N LEU A 37 -11.44 -4.71 0.12
CA LEU A 37 -11.27 -4.19 1.48
C LEU A 37 -11.75 -2.75 1.67
N LEU A 38 -11.92 -1.99 0.60
CA LEU A 38 -12.47 -0.63 0.68
C LEU A 38 -13.99 -0.60 0.86
N ILE A 39 -14.67 -1.73 0.66
CA ILE A 39 -16.12 -1.82 0.83
C ILE A 39 -16.43 -1.80 2.32
N ALA A 40 -16.88 -0.65 2.81
CA ALA A 40 -17.26 -0.51 4.21
C ALA A 40 -18.56 -1.28 4.47
N SER A 41 -18.62 -1.97 5.60
CA SER A 41 -19.88 -2.45 6.16
C SER A 41 -20.54 -1.35 6.99
N SER A 42 -21.83 -1.08 6.69
CA SER A 42 -22.87 -0.46 7.52
C SER A 42 -23.31 1.01 7.23
N PRO A 43 -24.58 1.37 7.54
CA PRO A 43 -25.43 2.25 6.72
C PRO A 43 -25.56 3.73 7.15
N PHE A 44 -24.66 4.28 7.98
CA PHE A 44 -24.89 5.62 8.56
C PHE A 44 -23.64 6.49 8.74
N ASN A 45 -22.81 6.68 7.71
CA ASN A 45 -21.89 7.81 7.75
C ASN A 45 -21.61 8.39 6.36
N LYS A 46 -22.01 9.66 6.16
CA LYS A 46 -21.64 10.42 4.97
C LYS A 46 -20.16 10.76 5.07
N SER A 47 -19.37 10.33 4.09
CA SER A 47 -17.95 10.65 4.01
C SER A 47 -17.74 12.04 3.39
N GLU A 48 -16.66 12.74 3.81
CA GLU A 48 -16.14 14.00 3.24
C GLU A 48 -15.65 13.88 1.76
N LEU A 49 -16.24 12.99 0.98
CA LEU A 49 -15.90 12.75 -0.43
C LEU A 49 -16.71 13.62 -1.42
N ASP A 50 -17.68 14.39 -0.93
CA ASP A 50 -18.50 15.32 -1.73
C ASP A 50 -17.79 16.68 -2.02
N ALA A 51 -16.47 16.76 -1.83
CA ALA A 51 -15.70 17.91 -2.30
C ALA A 51 -15.45 17.81 -3.81
N ASP A 52 -15.96 18.81 -4.53
CA ASP A 52 -16.12 19.03 -5.99
C ASP A 52 -14.87 18.86 -6.89
N SER A 53 -13.77 18.28 -6.40
CA SER A 53 -12.55 18.02 -7.18
C SER A 53 -12.44 16.61 -7.77
N ASN A 54 -13.42 15.72 -7.52
CA ASN A 54 -13.44 14.34 -8.05
C ASN A 54 -14.21 14.15 -9.38
N MET A 55 -14.72 15.23 -9.97
CA MET A 55 -15.60 15.18 -11.16
C MET A 55 -14.90 14.65 -12.44
N LEU A 56 -13.57 14.60 -12.50
CA LEU A 56 -12.82 14.23 -13.71
C LEU A 56 -12.46 12.74 -13.84
N VAL A 57 -12.75 11.89 -12.84
CA VAL A 57 -12.25 10.48 -12.82
C VAL A 57 -13.34 9.44 -12.53
N ALA A 58 -14.57 9.85 -12.24
CA ALA A 58 -15.66 8.92 -11.95
C ALA A 58 -15.99 8.05 -13.19
N GLY A 59 -15.63 6.77 -13.14
CA GLY A 59 -15.93 5.78 -14.19
C GLY A 59 -14.79 5.44 -15.16
N ILE A 60 -13.59 6.04 -15.01
CA ILE A 60 -12.42 5.72 -15.86
C ILE A 60 -11.35 4.95 -15.09
N VAL A 61 -11.11 5.30 -13.82
CA VAL A 61 -10.06 4.69 -13.00
C VAL A 61 -10.70 3.84 -11.92
N SER A 62 -10.23 2.60 -11.76
CA SER A 62 -10.76 1.68 -10.74
C SER A 62 -10.24 2.03 -9.34
N CYS A 63 -10.98 1.61 -8.31
CA CYS A 63 -10.55 1.76 -6.92
C CYS A 63 -9.24 0.99 -6.62
N ALA A 64 -9.00 -0.12 -7.31
CA ALA A 64 -7.76 -0.88 -7.21
C ALA A 64 -6.56 -0.09 -7.77
N ASP A 65 -6.73 0.58 -8.91
CA ASP A 65 -5.71 1.45 -9.48
C ASP A 65 -5.40 2.64 -8.56
N ILE A 66 -6.42 3.24 -7.94
CA ILE A 66 -6.24 4.31 -6.96
C ILE A 66 -5.41 3.82 -5.78
N LEU A 67 -5.68 2.62 -5.23
CA LEU A 67 -4.88 2.04 -4.16
C LEU A 67 -3.43 1.78 -4.57
N ALA A 68 -3.21 1.18 -5.75
CA ALA A 68 -1.88 0.88 -6.27
C ALA A 68 -1.04 2.16 -6.48
N VAL A 69 -1.65 3.20 -7.07
CA VAL A 69 -1.00 4.50 -7.28
C VAL A 69 -0.71 5.20 -5.96
N SER A 70 -1.65 5.15 -5.01
CA SER A 70 -1.48 5.73 -3.67
C SER A 70 -0.34 5.06 -2.91
N ALA A 71 -0.27 3.72 -2.93
CA ALA A 71 0.81 2.97 -2.31
C ALA A 71 2.18 3.29 -2.93
N ARG A 72 2.24 3.48 -4.26
CA ARG A 72 3.46 3.86 -4.97
C ARG A 72 3.93 5.28 -4.60
N ASP A 73 3.03 6.27 -4.61
CA ASP A 73 3.40 7.66 -4.35
C ASP A 73 3.81 7.89 -2.87
N LEU A 74 3.32 7.05 -1.97
CA LEU A 74 3.62 7.09 -0.54
C LEU A 74 5.04 6.67 -0.17
N VAL A 75 5.63 5.73 -0.92
CA VAL A 75 7.02 5.28 -0.71
C VAL A 75 8.02 6.44 -0.90
N VAL A 76 7.59 7.52 -1.59
CA VAL A 76 8.37 8.75 -1.80
C VAL A 76 8.17 9.78 -0.67
N MET A 77 7.17 9.60 0.20
CA MET A 77 6.70 10.61 1.17
C MET A 77 6.69 10.13 2.64
N VAL A 78 7.57 9.20 3.02
CA VAL A 78 7.53 8.62 4.38
C VAL A 78 8.18 9.56 5.42
N GLY A 79 7.42 9.83 6.50
CA GLY A 79 7.81 10.59 7.68
C GLY A 79 6.57 10.93 8.51
N ASP A 80 6.15 10.03 9.41
CA ASP A 80 4.94 10.20 10.25
C ASP A 80 5.29 10.10 11.75
N PRO A 81 5.03 11.14 12.55
CA PRO A 81 5.27 11.13 14.00
C PRO A 81 4.20 10.38 14.82
N ALA A 82 3.09 9.91 14.23
CA ALA A 82 1.96 9.31 14.96
C ALA A 82 1.99 7.77 15.10
N MET A 83 3.06 7.09 14.67
CA MET A 83 3.11 5.62 14.66
C MET A 83 3.44 5.05 16.05
N SER A 84 2.63 4.09 16.53
CA SER A 84 2.77 3.51 17.88
C SER A 84 3.98 2.57 18.05
N ALA A 85 4.48 2.00 16.96
CA ALA A 85 5.71 1.21 16.92
C ALA A 85 6.30 1.28 15.50
N PHE A 86 7.61 1.43 15.39
CA PHE A 86 8.32 1.44 14.11
C PHE A 86 8.99 0.08 13.89
N ASN A 87 8.71 -0.56 12.75
CA ASN A 87 9.40 -1.79 12.33
C ASN A 87 10.92 -1.57 12.10
N ASP A 88 11.32 -0.30 11.97
CA ASP A 88 12.70 0.13 11.95
C ASP A 88 12.95 1.09 13.12
N VAL A 89 13.70 0.62 14.10
CA VAL A 89 14.03 1.36 15.32
C VAL A 89 15.09 2.46 15.07
N TYR A 90 15.90 2.35 14.02
CA TYR A 90 17.02 3.26 13.77
C TYR A 90 16.65 4.41 12.85
N THR A 91 15.83 4.13 11.84
CA THR A 91 15.36 5.13 10.86
C THR A 91 13.84 5.13 10.76
N PRO A 92 13.14 5.46 11.87
CA PRO A 92 11.68 5.47 11.91
C PRO A 92 11.13 6.45 10.87
N GLY A 93 10.12 6.01 10.12
CA GLY A 93 9.49 6.83 9.09
C GLY A 93 10.36 7.08 7.86
N LYS A 94 11.50 6.39 7.69
CA LYS A 94 12.29 6.47 6.46
C LYS A 94 12.28 5.12 5.74
N PHE A 95 11.99 5.16 4.44
CA PHE A 95 12.01 3.97 3.62
C PHE A 95 13.43 3.72 3.09
N ASP A 96 14.20 2.89 3.79
CA ASP A 96 15.55 2.50 3.40
C ASP A 96 15.88 1.05 3.78
N ASN A 97 17.13 0.62 3.58
CA ASN A 97 17.54 -0.75 3.85
C ASN A 97 17.95 -1.03 5.30
N MET A 98 17.81 -0.07 6.22
CA MET A 98 18.13 -0.24 7.63
C MET A 98 17.25 -1.31 8.27
N TYR A 99 16.01 -1.49 7.80
CA TYR A 99 15.17 -2.63 8.13
C TYR A 99 15.93 -3.96 8.05
N TYR A 100 16.59 -4.26 6.92
CA TYR A 100 17.34 -5.53 6.75
C TYR A 100 18.62 -5.58 7.59
N LYS A 101 19.28 -4.44 7.82
CA LYS A 101 20.45 -4.35 8.72
C LYS A 101 20.08 -4.65 10.16
N ASN A 102 18.88 -4.24 10.59
CA ASN A 102 18.37 -4.50 11.93
C ASN A 102 18.07 -5.99 12.14
N LEU A 103 17.56 -6.70 11.12
CA LEU A 103 17.32 -8.15 11.20
C LEU A 103 18.61 -8.92 11.50
N GLN A 104 19.71 -8.55 10.84
CA GLN A 104 21.02 -9.16 11.08
C GLN A 104 21.54 -8.93 12.51
N ARG A 105 21.07 -7.87 13.18
CA ARG A 105 21.40 -7.54 14.57
C ARG A 105 20.46 -8.16 15.60
N GLY A 106 19.46 -8.94 15.16
CA GLY A 106 18.44 -9.50 16.05
C GLY A 106 17.40 -8.47 16.52
N LEU A 107 17.26 -7.36 15.81
CA LEU A 107 16.38 -6.25 16.17
C LEU A 107 15.06 -6.24 15.36
N GLY A 108 14.67 -7.38 14.78
CA GLY A 108 13.36 -7.51 14.14
C GLY A 108 12.24 -7.39 15.17
N LEU A 109 11.24 -6.55 14.88
CA LEU A 109 10.11 -6.32 15.79
C LEU A 109 9.15 -7.51 15.82
N LEU A 110 8.88 -8.12 14.66
CA LEU A 110 8.00 -9.29 14.55
C LEU A 110 8.80 -10.59 14.40
N SER A 111 8.25 -11.70 14.90
CA SER A 111 8.84 -13.03 14.69
C SER A 111 8.95 -13.39 13.22
N SER A 112 7.99 -12.96 12.39
CA SER A 112 8.03 -13.11 10.93
C SER A 112 9.20 -12.36 10.30
N ASP A 113 9.58 -11.20 10.84
CA ASP A 113 10.70 -10.42 10.33
C ASP A 113 12.02 -11.13 10.65
N GLN A 114 12.17 -11.53 11.92
CA GLN A 114 13.38 -12.19 12.39
C GLN A 114 13.56 -13.59 11.77
N ALA A 115 12.47 -14.26 11.41
CA ALA A 115 12.51 -15.53 10.68
C ALA A 115 13.20 -15.42 9.31
N MET A 116 13.17 -14.24 8.67
CA MET A 116 13.78 -14.07 7.34
C MET A 116 15.30 -14.20 7.35
N VAL A 117 15.96 -13.81 8.45
CA VAL A 117 17.43 -13.94 8.56
C VAL A 117 17.84 -15.30 9.10
N THR A 118 16.95 -16.03 9.78
CA THR A 118 17.23 -17.36 10.31
C THR A 118 16.96 -18.48 9.31
N ASP A 119 15.96 -18.32 8.43
CA ASP A 119 15.65 -19.30 7.38
C ASP A 119 16.71 -19.27 6.25
N PRO A 120 17.37 -20.40 5.94
CA PRO A 120 18.40 -20.47 4.90
C PRO A 120 17.93 -20.03 3.50
N ARG A 121 16.63 -20.13 3.21
CA ARG A 121 16.06 -19.78 1.90
C ARG A 121 15.94 -18.27 1.71
N THR A 122 15.70 -17.54 2.79
CA THR A 122 15.48 -16.08 2.77
C THR A 122 16.73 -15.30 3.18
N LYS A 123 17.61 -15.89 3.98
CA LYS A 123 18.84 -15.27 4.47
C LYS A 123 19.71 -14.63 3.37
N PRO A 124 19.95 -15.25 2.20
CA PRO A 124 20.76 -14.63 1.14
C PRO A 124 20.16 -13.33 0.59
N PHE A 125 18.83 -13.22 0.57
CA PHE A 125 18.15 -12.00 0.13
C PHE A 125 18.26 -10.90 1.18
N VAL A 126 18.10 -11.25 2.47
CA VAL A 126 18.32 -10.32 3.59
C VAL A 126 19.74 -9.76 3.54
N ASP A 127 20.75 -10.63 3.38
CA ASP A 127 22.15 -10.21 3.32
C ASP A 127 22.41 -9.29 2.12
N ARG A 128 21.83 -9.60 0.95
CA ARG A 128 21.94 -8.76 -0.25
C ARG A 128 21.33 -7.39 -0.06
N TYR A 129 20.13 -7.31 0.51
CA TYR A 129 19.41 -6.05 0.69
C TYR A 129 20.02 -5.19 1.81
N ALA A 130 20.52 -5.80 2.89
CA ALA A 130 21.27 -5.11 3.93
C ALA A 130 22.58 -4.50 3.40
N ALA A 131 23.29 -5.20 2.52
CA ALA A 131 24.54 -4.73 1.92
C ALA A 131 24.33 -3.69 0.80
N ASN A 132 23.25 -3.79 0.03
CA ASN A 132 23.03 -2.95 -1.15
C ASN A 132 21.60 -2.36 -1.17
N GLN A 133 21.50 -1.08 -0.81
CA GLN A 133 20.24 -0.34 -0.81
C GLN A 133 19.61 -0.22 -2.21
N LYS A 134 20.42 -0.10 -3.28
CA LYS A 134 19.89 -0.05 -4.64
C LYS A 134 19.22 -1.37 -5.01
N ALA A 135 19.86 -2.50 -4.68
CA ALA A 135 19.28 -3.82 -4.92
C ALA A 135 17.97 -4.02 -4.15
N PHE A 136 17.86 -3.48 -2.93
CA PHE A 136 16.62 -3.44 -2.18
C PHE A 136 15.54 -2.66 -2.93
N PHE A 137 15.80 -1.40 -3.31
CA PHE A 137 14.79 -0.58 -3.97
C PHE A 137 14.36 -1.12 -5.35
N ASP A 138 15.31 -1.64 -6.14
CA ASP A 138 15.01 -2.27 -7.43
C ASP A 138 14.07 -3.48 -7.24
N MET A 139 14.37 -4.35 -6.27
CA MET A 139 13.57 -5.54 -5.98
C MET A 139 12.24 -5.22 -5.31
N PHE A 140 12.19 -4.18 -4.49
CA PHE A 140 10.95 -3.68 -3.89
C PHE A 140 10.00 -3.18 -4.98
N ALA A 141 10.48 -2.32 -5.88
CA ALA A 141 9.67 -1.83 -7.00
C ALA A 141 9.17 -2.97 -7.89
N HIS A 142 10.03 -3.94 -8.21
CA HIS A 142 9.64 -5.11 -9.00
C HIS A 142 8.60 -5.98 -8.28
N SER A 143 8.74 -6.18 -6.97
CA SER A 143 7.80 -6.97 -6.17
C SER A 143 6.44 -6.28 -6.04
N MET A 144 6.42 -4.95 -5.89
CA MET A 144 5.18 -4.17 -5.85
C MET A 144 4.43 -4.19 -7.18
N LEU A 145 5.14 -4.13 -8.31
CA LEU A 145 4.55 -4.31 -9.64
C LEU A 145 3.97 -5.71 -9.84
N LYS A 146 4.67 -6.73 -9.34
CA LYS A 146 4.19 -8.11 -9.41
C LYS A 146 2.96 -8.33 -8.52
N LEU A 147 2.94 -7.69 -7.36
CA LEU A 147 1.80 -7.74 -6.46
C LEU A 147 0.60 -7.03 -7.07
N SER A 148 0.76 -5.87 -7.71
CA SER A 148 -0.36 -5.09 -8.26
C SER A 148 -1.16 -5.79 -9.36
N VAL A 149 -0.58 -6.81 -9.99
CA VAL A 149 -1.26 -7.61 -11.03
C VAL A 149 -1.74 -8.97 -10.50
N TYR A 150 -1.63 -9.21 -9.20
CA TYR A 150 -2.00 -10.48 -8.60
C TYR A 150 -3.52 -10.65 -8.56
N LYS A 151 -4.02 -11.64 -9.31
CA LYS A 151 -5.45 -12.00 -9.38
C LYS A 151 -6.37 -10.80 -9.64
N VAL A 152 -5.91 -9.86 -10.46
CA VAL A 152 -6.73 -8.71 -10.88
C VAL A 152 -7.92 -9.22 -11.68
N GLN A 153 -9.10 -8.64 -11.41
CA GLN A 153 -10.30 -8.92 -12.18
C GLN A 153 -10.21 -8.21 -13.54
N GLU A 154 -10.22 -8.99 -14.62
CA GLU A 154 -10.23 -8.45 -15.98
C GLU A 154 -11.61 -7.92 -16.39
N ASN A 155 -11.64 -7.08 -17.43
CA ASN A 155 -12.76 -6.21 -17.88
C ASN A 155 -14.17 -6.83 -17.94
N ILE A 156 -14.31 -8.16 -18.01
CA ILE A 156 -15.60 -8.85 -18.06
C ILE A 156 -16.13 -9.25 -16.67
N ASN A 157 -15.26 -9.28 -15.66
CA ASN A 157 -15.58 -9.71 -14.30
C ASN A 157 -15.46 -8.58 -13.27
N GLY A 158 -14.86 -7.44 -13.64
CA GLY A 158 -14.63 -6.29 -12.77
C GLY A 158 -15.58 -5.12 -13.01
N ASP A 159 -15.91 -4.38 -11.93
CA ASP A 159 -16.75 -3.17 -11.97
C ASP A 159 -15.94 -1.92 -11.61
N VAL A 160 -16.06 -0.86 -12.42
CA VAL A 160 -15.47 0.45 -12.11
C VAL A 160 -16.44 1.22 -11.21
N ARG A 161 -16.21 1.09 -9.90
CA ARG A 161 -17.05 1.70 -8.87
C ARG A 161 -17.00 3.23 -8.92
N ARG A 162 -18.19 3.86 -8.88
CA ARG A 162 -18.31 5.33 -8.73
C ARG A 162 -17.91 5.82 -7.34
N ARG A 163 -18.09 4.97 -6.32
CA ARG A 163 -17.60 5.17 -4.96
C ARG A 163 -16.93 3.90 -4.45
N CYS A 164 -15.74 4.01 -3.88
CA CYS A 164 -14.95 2.84 -3.46
C CYS A 164 -15.45 2.17 -2.18
N ASP A 165 -16.42 2.76 -1.49
CA ASP A 165 -17.02 2.24 -0.26
C ASP A 165 -18.24 1.34 -0.48
N GLN A 166 -18.73 1.21 -1.71
CA GLN A 166 -19.95 0.46 -2.04
C GLN A 166 -19.92 -0.13 -3.46
N PHE A 167 -20.79 -1.09 -3.73
CA PHE A 167 -21.04 -1.56 -5.08
C PHE A 167 -21.84 -0.54 -5.89
N ASN A 168 -21.65 -0.51 -7.21
CA ASN A 168 -22.55 0.22 -8.09
C ASN A 168 -23.94 -0.43 -8.04
N THR A 169 -24.98 0.36 -7.76
CA THR A 169 -26.36 -0.13 -7.82
C THR A 169 -26.76 -0.23 -9.29
N VAL A 170 -27.06 -1.44 -9.77
CA VAL A 170 -27.65 -1.63 -11.10
C VAL A 170 -29.06 -1.05 -11.05
N GLN A 171 -29.29 0.06 -11.76
CA GLN A 171 -30.65 0.53 -12.01
C GLN A 171 -31.28 -0.45 -13.01
N ILE A 172 -32.26 -1.22 -12.53
CA ILE A 172 -33.15 -2.03 -13.36
C ILE A 172 -34.38 -1.18 -13.68
#